data_AF-A0A239K9S6-F1
#
_entry.id   AF-A0A239K9S6-F1
#
_cell.length_a   1.000
_cell.length_b   1.000
_cell.length_c   1.000
_cell.angle_alpha   90.00
_cell.angle_beta   90.00
_cell.angle_gamma   90.00
#
_symmetry.space_group_name_H-M   'P 1'
#
loop_
_entity.id
_entity.type
_entity.pdbx_description
1 polymer ?
#
loop_
_entity_poly.entity_id
_entity_poly.type
_entity_poly.pdbx_seq_one_letter_code
_entity_poly.pdbx_strand_id
1 'polypeptide(L)'
;MIQHIDFAPKVTKKGGLFKSAQIESFHSLMDAMNEWISSNPIELVNVETVLLPNIYDSDEEGSEDTMLGTGRESSSHWYQLIRVWYKE
;
A
#
# COMPACT_ATOMS: atom_id res chain seq x y z
N MET A 1 -12.63 18.43 6.90
CA MET A 1 -13.19 17.05 7.00
C MET A 1 -12.02 16.09 7.16
N ILE A 2 -12.17 14.96 7.83
CA ILE A 2 -11.05 13.99 7.92
C ILE A 2 -10.94 13.28 6.57
N GLN A 3 -9.72 13.19 6.05
CA GLN A 3 -9.34 12.53 4.79
C GLN A 3 -8.27 11.48 5.06
N HIS A 4 -8.02 10.59 4.09
CA HIS A 4 -6.90 9.64 4.14
C HIS A 4 -6.16 9.53 2.82
N ILE A 5 -4.91 9.08 2.89
CA ILE A 5 -4.08 8.71 1.75
C ILE A 5 -3.28 7.45 2.09
N ASP A 6 -3.19 6.54 1.11
CA ASP A 6 -2.42 5.30 1.22
C ASP A 6 -1.10 5.38 0.44
N PHE A 7 -0.03 5.02 1.13
CA PHE A 7 1.28 4.73 0.55
C PHE A 7 1.40 3.21 0.38
N ALA A 8 0.79 2.69 -0.67
CA ALA A 8 0.89 1.28 -1.05
C ALA A 8 2.19 1.02 -1.84
N PRO A 9 2.85 -0.14 -1.65
CA PRO A 9 4.09 -0.45 -2.34
C PRO A 9 3.92 -0.48 -3.86
N LYS A 10 4.95 -0.13 -4.62
CA LYS A 10 4.93 -0.38 -6.07
C LYS A 10 5.53 -1.74 -6.40
N VAL A 11 4.92 -2.44 -7.36
CA VAL A 11 5.58 -3.58 -8.01
C VAL A 11 6.65 -3.02 -8.96
N THR A 12 7.89 -2.95 -8.49
CA THR A 12 9.01 -2.36 -9.24
C THR A 12 9.47 -3.27 -10.38
N LYS A 13 9.26 -4.59 -10.25
CA LYS A 13 9.50 -5.56 -11.32
C LYS A 13 8.51 -6.70 -11.24
N LYS A 14 7.77 -6.94 -12.33
CA LYS A 14 6.89 -8.11 -12.44
C LYS A 14 7.71 -9.40 -12.30
N GLY A 15 7.19 -10.34 -11.52
CA GLY A 15 7.74 -11.68 -11.42
C GLY A 15 7.60 -12.48 -12.73
N GLY A 16 8.21 -13.64 -12.78
CA GLY A 16 8.07 -14.60 -13.88
C GLY A 16 8.06 -16.03 -13.35
N LEU A 17 8.01 -17.02 -14.25
CA LEU A 17 7.82 -18.45 -13.94
C LEU A 17 8.79 -19.02 -12.86
N PHE A 18 9.93 -18.36 -12.61
CA PHE A 18 10.93 -18.74 -11.61
C PHE A 18 11.49 -17.54 -10.80
N LYS A 19 10.84 -16.37 -10.85
CA LYS A 19 11.33 -15.16 -10.18
C LYS A 19 10.19 -14.44 -9.47
N SER A 20 10.35 -14.21 -8.17
CA SER A 20 9.44 -13.37 -7.40
C SER A 20 9.42 -11.94 -7.95
N ALA A 21 8.27 -11.29 -7.84
CA ALA A 21 8.17 -9.86 -8.11
C ALA A 21 9.09 -9.08 -7.15
N GLN A 22 9.67 -7.98 -7.64
CA GLN A 22 10.32 -7.02 -6.76
C GLN A 22 9.28 -5.99 -6.34
N ILE A 23 9.19 -5.79 -5.03
CA ILE A 23 8.26 -4.89 -4.39
C ILE A 23 9.08 -3.76 -3.77
N GLU A 24 8.56 -2.54 -3.85
CA GLU A 24 9.11 -1.37 -3.17
C GLU A 24 9.31 -1.66 -1.67
N SER A 25 10.42 -1.15 -1.13
CA SER A 25 10.73 -1.39 0.28
C SER A 25 9.81 -0.57 1.17
N PHE A 26 9.47 -1.09 2.35
CA PHE A 26 8.69 -0.34 3.34
C PHE A 26 9.38 0.98 3.75
N HIS A 27 10.72 1.00 3.77
CA HIS A 27 11.49 2.21 4.03
C HIS A 27 11.22 3.31 2.99
N SER A 28 11.17 2.94 1.71
CA SER A 28 10.83 3.87 0.63
C SER A 28 9.42 4.44 0.78
N LEU A 29 8.47 3.67 1.31
CA LEU A 29 7.12 4.18 1.64
C LEU A 29 7.14 5.18 2.78
N MET A 30 7.96 4.95 3.81
CA MET A 30 8.14 5.91 4.91
C MET A 30 8.76 7.22 4.41
N ASP A 31 9.76 7.14 3.52
CA ASP A 31 10.38 8.32 2.93
C ASP A 31 9.37 9.14 2.12
N ALA A 32 8.59 8.47 1.25
CA ALA A 32 7.55 9.11 0.46
C ALA A 32 6.45 9.74 1.33
N MET A 33 6.05 9.05 2.41
CA MET A 33 5.09 9.59 3.38
C MET A 33 5.64 10.85 4.08
N ASN A 34 6.88 10.80 4.57
CA ASN A 34 7.52 11.93 5.24
C ASN A 34 7.65 13.15 4.32
N GLU A 35 8.02 12.94 3.06
CA GLU A 35 8.10 13.99 2.04
C GLU A 35 6.72 14.60 1.76
N TRP A 36 5.69 13.78 1.63
CA TRP A 36 4.33 14.24 1.41
C TRP A 36 3.81 15.04 2.61
N ILE A 37 3.96 14.54 3.84
CA ILE A 37 3.54 15.26 5.06
C ILE A 37 4.26 16.60 5.17
N SER A 38 5.57 16.64 4.89
CA SER A 38 6.37 17.87 5.00
C SER A 38 6.01 18.93 3.95
N SER A 39 5.46 18.50 2.80
CA SER A 39 5.15 19.37 1.66
C SER A 39 3.70 19.88 1.66
N ASN A 40 2.83 19.32 2.50
CA ASN A 40 1.41 19.66 2.55
C ASN A 40 1.06 20.32 3.89
N PRO A 41 0.40 21.49 3.92
CA PRO A 41 -0.01 22.15 5.15
C PRO A 41 -1.25 21.47 5.75
N ILE A 42 -1.07 20.27 6.32
CA ILE A 42 -2.15 19.46 6.89
C ILE A 42 -2.05 19.36 8.41
N GLU A 43 -3.19 19.15 9.07
CA GLU A 43 -3.25 18.65 10.45
C GLU A 43 -3.20 17.11 10.40
N LEU A 44 -2.08 16.52 10.83
CA LEU A 44 -1.94 15.07 10.93
C LEU A 44 -2.83 14.53 12.05
N VAL A 45 -3.70 13.58 11.73
CA VAL A 45 -4.62 12.94 12.68
C VAL A 45 -4.07 11.60 13.15
N ASN A 46 -3.63 10.74 12.22
CA ASN A 46 -3.08 9.41 12.52
C ASN A 46 -2.19 8.89 11.38
N VAL A 47 -1.28 7.98 11.73
CA VAL A 47 -0.51 7.18 10.75
C VAL A 47 -0.60 5.72 11.19
N GLU A 48 -1.02 4.83 10.29
CA GLU A 48 -1.13 3.41 10.57
C GLU A 48 -0.49 2.53 9.50
N THR A 49 -0.05 1.34 9.90
CA THR A 49 0.38 0.30 8.95
C THR A 49 -0.80 -0.63 8.70
N VAL A 50 -1.23 -0.73 7.44
CA VAL A 50 -2.31 -1.64 7.01
C VAL A 50 -1.67 -2.84 6.30
N LEU A 51 -2.21 -4.04 6.56
CA LEU A 51 -1.75 -5.28 5.95
C LEU A 51 -2.87 -5.87 5.10
N LEU A 52 -2.67 -5.94 3.78
CA LEU A 52 -3.67 -6.39 2.83
C LEU A 52 -3.12 -7.52 1.95
N PRO A 53 -3.90 -8.59 1.71
CA PRO A 53 -3.49 -9.64 0.77
C PRO A 53 -3.79 -9.23 -0.67
N ASN A 54 -2.94 -9.65 -1.61
CA ASN A 54 -3.27 -9.77 -3.03
C ASN A 54 -3.74 -8.49 -3.75
N ILE A 55 -3.45 -7.28 -3.23
CA ILE A 55 -3.86 -5.98 -3.79
C ILE A 55 -3.31 -5.65 -5.20
N TYR A 56 -2.57 -6.57 -5.84
CA TYR A 56 -2.11 -6.45 -7.23
C TYR A 56 -2.56 -7.61 -8.11
N ASP A 57 -3.47 -8.46 -7.62
CA ASP A 57 -4.10 -9.48 -8.44
C ASP A 57 -4.98 -8.82 -9.51
N SER A 58 -5.23 -9.52 -10.62
CA SER A 58 -5.89 -8.92 -11.79
C SER A 58 -7.33 -8.48 -11.56
N ASP A 59 -7.98 -9.02 -10.53
CA ASP A 59 -9.37 -8.77 -10.17
C ASP A 59 -9.52 -7.74 -9.03
N GLU A 60 -8.41 -7.20 -8.51
CA GLU A 60 -8.37 -6.28 -7.37
C GLU A 60 -8.01 -4.85 -7.83
N GLU A 61 -8.60 -3.82 -7.19
CA GLU A 61 -8.40 -2.39 -7.48
C GLU A 61 -7.37 -1.72 -6.55
N GLY A 62 -6.92 -2.41 -5.50
CA GLY A 62 -5.79 -2.01 -4.66
C GLY A 62 -6.14 -1.91 -3.18
N SER A 63 -5.61 -0.89 -2.49
CA SER A 63 -5.74 -0.77 -1.03
C SER A 63 -7.12 -0.29 -0.55
N GLU A 64 -7.99 0.09 -1.48
CA GLU A 64 -9.37 0.51 -1.22
C GLU A 64 -10.39 -0.64 -1.38
N ASP A 65 -9.95 -1.81 -1.81
CA ASP A 65 -10.83 -2.97 -1.92
C ASP A 65 -11.36 -3.41 -0.57
N THR A 66 -12.68 -3.56 -0.49
CA THR A 66 -13.36 -3.98 0.74
C THR A 66 -13.38 -5.50 0.93
N MET A 67 -13.11 -6.25 -0.14
CA MET A 67 -13.07 -7.71 -0.14
C MET A 67 -11.89 -8.17 -0.96
N LEU A 68 -10.88 -8.72 -0.29
CA LEU A 68 -9.67 -9.27 -0.92
C LEU A 68 -9.68 -10.80 -0.81
N GLY A 69 -9.39 -11.48 -1.93
CA GLY A 69 -9.40 -12.93 -1.99
C GLY A 69 -8.04 -13.56 -1.71
N THR A 70 -7.98 -14.58 -0.83
CA THR A 70 -6.76 -15.39 -0.60
C THR A 70 -6.84 -16.82 -1.16
N GLY A 71 -8.03 -17.26 -1.58
CA GLY A 71 -8.32 -18.66 -1.90
C GLY A 71 -8.33 -19.06 -3.38
N ARG A 72 -8.09 -18.13 -4.31
CA ARG A 72 -8.08 -18.42 -5.76
C ARG A 72 -6.71 -18.85 -6.29
N GLU A 73 -5.65 -18.39 -5.64
CA GLU A 73 -4.25 -18.63 -6.00
C GLU A 73 -3.65 -19.76 -5.14
N SER A 74 -2.58 -20.41 -5.62
CA SER A 74 -1.85 -21.43 -4.85
C SER A 74 -1.08 -20.85 -3.65
N SER A 75 -0.91 -19.52 -3.61
CA SER A 75 -0.27 -18.77 -2.53
C SER A 75 -0.87 -17.37 -2.41
N SER A 76 -0.99 -16.86 -1.18
CA SER A 76 -1.36 -15.45 -0.94
C SER A 76 -0.10 -14.62 -0.69
N HIS A 77 -0.04 -13.44 -1.29
CA HIS A 77 0.99 -12.44 -1.04
C HIS A 77 0.40 -11.34 -0.15
N TRP A 78 1.11 -10.97 0.90
CA TRP A 78 0.68 -9.93 1.83
C TRP A 78 1.53 -8.67 1.66
N TYR A 79 0.87 -7.53 1.66
CA TYR A 79 1.47 -6.23 1.41
C TYR A 79 1.24 -5.31 2.62
N GLN A 80 2.32 -4.72 3.10
CA GLN A 80 2.28 -3.67 4.12
C GLN A 80 2.27 -2.31 3.43
N LEU A 81 1.31 -1.47 3.82
CA LEU A 81 1.21 -0.08 3.37
C LEU A 81 1.08 0.86 4.56
N ILE A 82 1.27 2.15 4.31
CA ILE A 82 1.09 3.20 5.32
C ILE A 82 -0.15 4.02 4.96
N ARG A 83 -1.12 4.12 5.87
CA ARG A 83 -2.29 5.00 5.72
C ARG A 83 -2.14 6.21 6.62
N VAL A 84 -2.27 7.40 6.04
CA VAL A 84 -2.22 8.68 6.74
C VAL A 84 -3.61 9.27 6.79
N TRP A 85 -4.09 9.58 7.98
CA TRP A 85 -5.34 10.31 8.21
C TRP A 85 -5.01 11.77 8.53
N TYR A 86 -5.69 12.71 7.87
CA TYR A 86 -5.36 14.14 7.97
C TYR A 86 -6.58 15.05 7.82
N LYS A 87 -6.43 16.34 8.14
CA LYS A 87 -7.36 17.41 7.79
C LYS A 87 -6.61 18.54 7.07
N GLU A 88 -7.30 19.19 6.14
CA GLU A 88 -6.91 20.47 5.53
C GLU A 88 -7.49 21.65 6.30
#